data_AF-T0Z2L8-F1
#
_entry.id   AF-T0Z2L8-F1
#
_cell.length_a   1.000
_cell.length_b   1.000
_cell.length_c   1.000
_cell.angle_alpha   90.00
_cell.angle_beta   90.00
_cell.angle_gamma   90.00
#
_symmetry.space_group_name_H-M   'P 1'
#
loop_
_entity.id
_entity.type
_entity.pdbx_description
1 polymer ?
#
loop_
_entity_poly.entity_id
_entity_poly.type
_entity_poly.pdbx_seq_one_letter_code
_entity_poly.pdbx_strand_id
1 'polypeptide(L)'
;MSTGKVRSVEALIYWNLDLLQLVHDTVEDAQDPRVPLSMLRILQKVSVLDPTCGSGAFLFSALNIIEALYDACLSRMDEFVAETQRGQTAIDESTLSVFRSELARVKEHPSRRYSVLKSSIVANLYGVDIMEEAVEICKL
;
A
#
# COMPACT_ATOMS: atom_id res chain seq x y z
N MET A 1 -22.24 -9.24 -4.28
CA MET A 1 -21.86 -10.43 -3.47
C MET A 1 -23.08 -10.94 -2.71
N SER A 2 -23.80 -11.96 -3.20
CA SER A 2 -25.17 -12.27 -2.74
C SER A 2 -25.35 -13.48 -1.79
N THR A 3 -24.30 -14.02 -1.16
CA THR A 3 -24.48 -15.13 -0.18
C THR A 3 -23.69 -15.02 1.12
N GLY A 4 -22.91 -13.96 1.36
CA GLY A 4 -22.20 -13.77 2.64
C GLY A 4 -21.31 -14.94 3.07
N LYS A 5 -20.83 -15.75 2.12
CA LYS A 5 -20.03 -16.97 2.36
C LYS A 5 -18.57 -16.71 2.73
N VAL A 6 -18.06 -15.51 2.45
CA VAL A 6 -16.71 -15.09 2.79
C VAL A 6 -16.77 -14.34 4.11
N ARG A 7 -16.25 -14.93 5.19
CA ARG A 7 -16.28 -14.35 6.55
C ARG A 7 -14.97 -14.48 7.32
N SER A 8 -13.94 -15.06 6.71
CA SER A 8 -12.64 -15.26 7.35
C SER A 8 -11.52 -15.24 6.30
N VAL A 9 -10.27 -15.09 6.75
CA VAL A 9 -9.09 -15.10 5.88
C VAL A 9 -8.92 -16.47 5.23
N GLU A 10 -9.19 -17.55 5.96
CA GLU A 10 -9.13 -18.91 5.45
C GLU A 10 -10.12 -19.12 4.29
N ALA A 11 -11.30 -18.50 4.36
CA ALA A 11 -12.25 -18.55 3.26
C ALA A 11 -11.70 -17.85 2.01
N LEU A 12 -10.99 -16.73 2.16
CA LEU A 12 -10.36 -16.04 1.03
C LEU A 12 -9.35 -16.94 0.32
N ILE A 13 -8.54 -17.67 1.10
CA ILE A 13 -7.54 -18.63 0.59
C ILE A 13 -8.24 -19.84 -0.05
N TYR A 14 -9.22 -20.43 0.63
CA TYR A 14 -9.94 -21.61 0.16
C TYR A 14 -10.61 -21.38 -1.20
N TRP A 15 -11.20 -20.19 -1.39
CA TRP A 15 -11.84 -19.82 -2.64
C TRP A 15 -10.88 -19.24 -3.68
N ASN A 16 -9.57 -19.19 -3.39
CA ASN A 16 -8.53 -18.63 -4.25
C ASN A 16 -8.91 -17.25 -4.80
N LEU A 17 -9.41 -16.37 -3.93
CA LEU A 17 -9.82 -15.04 -4.33
C LEU A 17 -8.61 -14.16 -4.60
N ASP A 18 -8.78 -13.19 -5.49
CA ASP A 18 -7.79 -12.14 -5.71
C ASP A 18 -7.80 -11.18 -4.51
N LEU A 19 -6.89 -11.44 -3.57
CA LEU A 19 -6.74 -10.65 -2.35
C LEU A 19 -6.25 -9.23 -2.64
N LEU A 20 -5.42 -9.05 -3.67
CA LEU A 20 -4.91 -7.72 -4.01
C LEU A 20 -6.05 -6.86 -4.54
N GLN A 21 -6.83 -7.38 -5.49
CA GLN A 21 -8.00 -6.67 -6.01
C GLN A 21 -9.00 -6.39 -4.89
N LEU A 22 -9.29 -7.37 -4.04
CA LEU A 22 -10.23 -7.20 -2.93
C LEU A 22 -9.81 -6.05 -2.00
N VAL A 23 -8.54 -5.98 -1.61
CA VAL A 23 -8.04 -4.93 -0.73
C VAL A 23 -8.00 -3.59 -1.46
N HIS A 24 -7.61 -3.57 -2.74
CA HIS A 24 -7.64 -2.37 -3.57
C HIS A 24 -9.05 -1.77 -3.63
N ASP A 25 -10.04 -2.58 -4.02
CA ASP A 25 -11.45 -2.17 -4.09
C ASP A 25 -11.96 -1.66 -2.74
N THR A 26 -11.56 -2.33 -1.65
CA THR A 26 -11.93 -1.91 -0.29
C THR A 26 -11.39 -0.52 0.07
N VAL A 27 -10.19 -0.17 -0.40
CA VAL A 27 -9.57 1.14 -0.18
C VAL A 27 -10.17 2.18 -1.12
N GLU A 28 -10.35 1.85 -2.40
CA GLU A 28 -10.90 2.73 -3.43
C GLU A 28 -12.36 3.13 -3.12
N ASP A 29 -13.20 2.17 -2.73
CA ASP A 29 -14.61 2.42 -2.40
C ASP A 29 -14.83 2.88 -0.95
N ALA A 30 -13.75 3.13 -0.20
CA ALA A 30 -13.85 3.47 1.21
C ALA A 30 -14.61 4.77 1.43
N GLN A 31 -15.72 4.71 2.17
CA GLN A 31 -16.46 5.88 2.63
C GLN A 31 -15.94 6.42 3.97
N ASP A 32 -15.24 5.57 4.73
CA ASP A 32 -14.62 5.93 6.00
C ASP A 32 -13.16 6.36 5.76
N PRO A 33 -12.77 7.62 6.03
CA PRO A 33 -11.41 8.10 5.81
C PRO A 33 -10.36 7.37 6.67
N ARG A 34 -10.79 6.68 7.73
CA ARG A 34 -9.88 5.86 8.55
C ARG A 34 -9.33 4.66 7.80
N VAL A 35 -9.99 4.19 6.73
CA VAL A 35 -9.56 3.02 5.94
C VAL A 35 -8.24 3.29 5.21
N PRO A 36 -8.14 4.27 4.27
CA PRO A 36 -6.87 4.57 3.62
C PRO A 36 -5.81 5.04 4.62
N LEU A 37 -6.20 5.74 5.69
CA LEU A 37 -5.26 6.18 6.73
C LEU A 37 -4.62 5.02 7.48
N SER A 38 -5.43 4.07 7.95
CA SER A 38 -4.96 2.92 8.70
C SER A 38 -4.13 2.00 7.81
N MET A 39 -4.56 1.79 6.57
CA MET A 39 -3.82 1.00 5.59
C MET A 39 -2.46 1.62 5.29
N LEU A 40 -2.40 2.93 5.00
CA LEU A 40 -1.14 3.62 4.75
C LEU A 40 -0.16 3.47 5.92
N ARG A 41 -0.65 3.61 7.16
CA ARG A 41 0.17 3.44 8.38
C ARG A 41 0.69 2.00 8.55
N ILE A 42 -0.08 1.00 8.13
CA ILE A 42 0.35 -0.41 8.12
C ILE A 42 1.43 -0.59 7.05
N LEU A 43 1.19 -0.12 5.83
CA LEU A 43 2.14 -0.21 4.71
C LEU A 43 3.46 0.50 5.02
N GLN A 44 3.44 1.62 5.74
CA GLN A 44 4.66 2.32 6.18
C GLN A 44 5.49 1.54 7.23
N LYS A 45 4.94 0.48 7.84
CA LYS A 45 5.57 -0.25 8.96
C LYS A 45 5.78 -1.74 8.71
N VAL A 46 5.07 -2.33 7.75
CA VAL A 46 5.20 -3.76 7.44
C VAL A 46 6.61 -4.05 6.94
N SER A 47 7.20 -5.15 7.37
CA SER A 47 8.50 -5.60 6.86
C SER A 47 8.37 -6.99 6.25
N VAL A 48 9.07 -7.19 5.14
CA VAL A 48 9.18 -8.46 4.42
C VAL A 48 10.65 -8.84 4.42
N LEU A 49 10.94 -9.97 5.07
CA LEU A 49 12.27 -10.56 5.11
C LEU A 49 12.28 -11.81 4.22
N ASP A 50 13.18 -11.81 3.24
CA ASP A 50 13.51 -12.98 2.44
C ASP A 50 14.94 -13.45 2.81
N PRO A 51 15.09 -14.54 3.59
CA PRO A 51 16.38 -14.98 4.10
C PRO A 51 17.24 -15.74 3.08
N THR A 52 16.71 -16.01 1.88
CA THR A 52 17.40 -16.67 0.77
C THR A 52 16.93 -16.03 -0.54
N CYS A 53 17.19 -14.73 -0.69
CA CYS A 53 16.48 -13.90 -1.65
C CYS A 53 16.83 -14.20 -3.11
N GLY A 54 17.96 -14.85 -3.38
CA GLY A 54 18.44 -15.13 -4.72
C GLY A 54 18.47 -13.84 -5.55
N SER A 55 17.83 -13.86 -6.71
CA SER A 55 17.70 -12.68 -7.58
C SER A 55 16.70 -11.62 -7.10
N GLY A 56 16.03 -11.82 -5.96
CA GLY A 56 15.05 -10.89 -5.40
C GLY A 56 13.62 -11.01 -5.94
N ALA A 57 13.28 -12.10 -6.66
CA ALA A 57 11.97 -12.22 -7.32
C ALA A 57 10.78 -12.15 -6.34
N PHE A 58 10.92 -12.70 -5.14
CA PHE A 58 9.91 -12.62 -4.10
C PHE A 58 9.78 -11.19 -3.54
N LEU A 59 10.90 -10.52 -3.24
CA LEU A 59 10.92 -9.12 -2.77
C LEU A 59 10.35 -8.16 -3.82
N PHE A 60 10.62 -8.39 -5.11
CA PHE A 60 10.03 -7.61 -6.19
C PHE A 60 8.52 -7.82 -6.29
N SER A 61 8.05 -9.06 -6.08
CA SER A 61 6.60 -9.36 -6.04
C SER A 61 5.93 -8.67 -4.85
N ALA A 62 6.58 -8.67 -3.68
CA ALA A 62 6.12 -7.94 -2.51
C ALA A 62 6.10 -6.42 -2.75
N LEU A 63 7.12 -5.86 -3.41
CA LEU A 63 7.18 -4.46 -3.79
C LEU A 63 5.96 -4.05 -4.63
N ASN A 64 5.63 -4.84 -5.65
CA ASN A 64 4.49 -4.55 -6.53
C ASN A 64 3.15 -4.52 -5.77
N ILE A 65 2.97 -5.42 -4.80
CA ILE A 65 1.78 -5.43 -3.94
C ILE A 65 1.75 -4.18 -3.05
N ILE A 66 2.87 -3.86 -2.39
CA ILE A 66 2.95 -2.68 -1.50
C ILE A 66 2.74 -1.40 -2.31
N GLU A 67 3.37 -1.27 -3.48
CA GLU A 67 3.23 -0.11 -4.37
C GLU A 67 1.76 0.12 -4.76
N ALA A 68 1.07 -0.92 -5.23
CA ALA A 68 -0.32 -0.83 -5.64
C ALA A 68 -1.25 -0.40 -4.49
N LEU A 69 -1.07 -0.98 -3.30
CA LEU A 69 -1.89 -0.64 -2.14
C LEU A 69 -1.58 0.76 -1.60
N TYR A 70 -0.32 1.18 -1.62
CA TYR A 70 0.09 2.52 -1.20
C TYR A 70 -0.52 3.57 -2.14
N ASP A 71 -0.48 3.30 -3.44
CA ASP A 71 -1.07 4.17 -4.45
C ASP A 71 -2.59 4.26 -4.28
N ALA A 72 -3.29 3.15 -4.07
CA ALA A 72 -4.73 3.16 -3.78
C ALA A 72 -5.06 4.06 -2.56
N CYS A 73 -4.26 3.98 -1.49
CA CYS A 73 -4.44 4.81 -0.30
C CYS A 73 -4.28 6.31 -0.62
N LEU A 74 -3.22 6.68 -1.34
CA LEU A 74 -2.96 8.08 -1.70
C LEU A 74 -4.04 8.62 -2.64
N SER A 75 -4.51 7.83 -3.61
CA SER A 75 -5.60 8.22 -4.52
C SER A 75 -6.87 8.53 -3.73
N ARG A 76 -7.25 7.63 -2.82
CA ARG A 76 -8.45 7.85 -2.02
C ARG A 76 -8.32 9.05 -1.07
N MET A 77 -7.12 9.31 -0.54
CA MET A 77 -6.86 10.52 0.25
C MET A 77 -7.01 11.80 -0.58
N ASP A 78 -6.49 11.85 -1.81
CA ASP A 78 -6.66 12.97 -2.74
C ASP A 78 -8.16 13.23 -3.01
N GLU A 79 -8.94 12.17 -3.22
CA GLU A 79 -10.38 12.26 -3.44
C GLU A 79 -11.11 12.81 -2.23
N PHE A 80 -10.85 12.28 -1.03
CA PHE A 80 -11.43 12.78 0.20
C PHE A 80 -11.14 14.27 0.44
N VAL A 81 -9.92 14.71 0.13
CA VAL A 81 -9.55 16.14 0.18
C VAL A 81 -10.39 16.95 -0.80
N ALA A 82 -10.54 16.48 -2.04
CA ALA A 82 -11.30 17.17 -3.08
C ALA A 82 -12.82 17.19 -2.80
N GLU A 83 -13.40 16.09 -2.31
CA GLU A 83 -14.80 15.99 -1.89
C GLU A 83 -15.10 16.93 -0.73
N THR A 84 -14.21 17.02 0.25
CA THR A 84 -14.36 17.93 1.40
C THR A 84 -14.32 19.39 0.94
N GLN A 85 -13.42 19.73 0.02
CA GLN A 85 -13.35 21.08 -0.58
C GLN A 85 -14.62 21.45 -1.36
N ARG A 86 -15.29 20.47 -1.99
CA ARG A 86 -16.57 20.64 -2.68
C ARG A 86 -17.78 20.60 -1.74
N GLY A 87 -17.59 20.34 -0.44
CA GLY A 87 -18.67 20.18 0.53
C GLY A 87 -19.49 18.90 0.36
N GLN A 88 -18.94 17.88 -0.31
CA GLN A 88 -19.62 16.60 -0.58
C GLN A 88 -19.48 15.60 0.57
N THR A 89 -18.46 15.77 1.41
CA THR A 89 -18.21 14.96 2.60
C THR A 89 -17.69 15.84 3.73
N ALA A 90 -17.86 15.38 4.98
CA ALA A 90 -17.40 16.07 6.17
C ALA A 90 -16.38 15.21 6.90
N ILE A 91 -15.09 15.53 6.70
CA ILE A 91 -13.96 14.90 7.38
C ILE A 91 -13.44 15.88 8.42
N ASP A 92 -13.06 15.37 9.59
CA ASP A 92 -12.47 16.20 10.63
C ASP A 92 -11.13 16.82 10.16
N GLU A 93 -10.87 18.05 10.58
CA GLU A 93 -9.67 18.78 10.11
C GLU A 93 -8.36 18.08 10.51
N SER A 94 -8.35 17.29 11.59
CA SER A 94 -7.14 16.57 12.02
C SER A 94 -6.77 15.46 11.05
N THR A 95 -7.74 14.65 10.61
CA THR A 95 -7.56 13.63 9.56
C THR A 95 -7.21 14.28 8.23
N LEU A 96 -7.90 15.36 7.87
CA LEU A 96 -7.68 16.07 6.61
C LEU A 96 -6.28 16.70 6.54
N SER A 97 -5.77 17.22 7.66
CA SER A 97 -4.42 17.73 7.79
C SER A 97 -3.38 16.62 7.55
N VAL A 98 -3.60 15.42 8.10
CA VAL A 98 -2.72 14.26 7.85
C VAL A 98 -2.70 13.89 6.37
N PHE A 99 -3.86 13.84 5.70
CA PHE A 99 -3.93 13.57 4.26
C PHE A 99 -3.13 14.60 3.46
N ARG A 100 -3.36 15.90 3.71
CA ARG A 100 -2.63 16.97 3.03
C ARG A 100 -1.12 16.87 3.26
N SER A 101 -0.69 16.52 4.47
CA SER A 101 0.73 16.36 4.78
C SER A 101 1.37 15.19 4.04
N GLU A 102 0.71 14.02 3.99
CA GLU A 102 1.22 12.86 3.24
C GLU A 102 1.28 13.14 1.73
N LEU A 103 0.21 13.73 1.19
CA LEU A 103 0.15 14.11 -0.23
C LEU A 103 1.20 15.17 -0.59
N ALA A 104 1.47 16.14 0.30
CA ALA A 104 2.53 17.12 0.12
C ALA A 104 3.92 16.46 0.12
N ARG A 105 4.20 15.56 1.08
CA ARG A 105 5.46 14.81 1.14
C ARG A 105 5.71 14.03 -0.14
N VAL A 106 4.68 13.38 -0.69
CA VAL A 106 4.79 12.64 -1.96
C VAL A 106 5.13 13.56 -3.14
N LYS A 107 4.62 14.79 -3.15
CA LYS A 107 4.87 15.82 -4.18
C LYS A 107 6.28 16.42 -4.14
N GLU A 108 7.03 16.22 -3.06
CA GLU A 108 8.45 16.64 -2.98
C GLU A 108 9.37 15.79 -3.88
N HIS A 109 8.86 14.69 -4.42
CA HIS A 109 9.59 13.76 -5.27
C HIS A 109 9.27 13.97 -6.76
N PRO A 110 10.16 13.53 -7.69
CA PRO A 110 9.94 13.67 -9.13
C PRO A 110 8.63 13.09 -9.65
N SER A 111 8.16 12.02 -9.02
CA SER A 111 6.83 11.47 -9.26
C SER A 111 6.31 10.77 -8.01
N ARG A 112 4.98 10.66 -7.92
CA ARG A 112 4.32 9.89 -6.87
C ARG A 112 4.79 8.44 -6.85
N ARG A 113 4.86 7.81 -8.02
CA ARG A 113 5.39 6.45 -8.19
C ARG A 113 6.80 6.30 -7.62
N TYR A 114 7.70 7.23 -7.93
CA TYR A 114 9.06 7.21 -7.39
C TYR A 114 9.09 7.38 -5.86
N SER A 115 8.26 8.28 -5.31
CA SER A 115 8.14 8.44 -3.85
C SER A 115 7.73 7.12 -3.17
N VAL A 116 6.69 6.47 -3.71
CA VAL A 116 6.18 5.20 -3.19
C VAL A 116 7.25 4.12 -3.28
N LEU A 117 7.82 3.88 -4.47
CA LEU A 117 8.86 2.86 -4.66
C LEU A 117 10.05 3.09 -3.73
N LYS A 118 10.56 4.33 -3.67
CA LYS A 118 11.69 4.67 -2.79
C LYS A 118 11.37 4.39 -1.33
N SER A 119 10.21 4.84 -0.85
CA SER A 119 9.79 4.59 0.53
C SER A 119 9.64 3.10 0.80
N SER A 120 9.06 2.34 -0.13
CA SER A 120 8.78 0.93 0.06
C SER A 120 10.04 0.06 0.05
N ILE A 121 10.97 0.30 -0.88
CA ILE A 121 12.24 -0.43 -0.95
C ILE A 121 13.03 -0.22 0.35
N VAL A 122 13.12 1.01 0.84
CA VAL A 122 13.96 1.34 2.01
C VAL A 122 13.33 0.88 3.33
N ALA A 123 12.01 0.99 3.48
CA ALA A 123 11.34 0.75 4.76
C ALA A 123 10.76 -0.66 4.90
N ASN A 124 10.45 -1.35 3.80
CA ASN A 124 9.68 -2.59 3.87
C ASN A 124 10.47 -3.84 3.49
N LEU A 125 11.50 -3.76 2.64
CA LEU A 125 12.06 -4.94 1.98
C LEU A 125 13.48 -5.24 2.48
N TYR A 126 13.68 -6.49 2.92
CA TYR A 126 14.96 -6.96 3.44
C TYR A 126 15.30 -8.31 2.82
N GLY A 127 16.41 -8.38 2.09
CA GLY A 127 16.92 -9.61 1.47
C GLY A 127 18.25 -10.02 2.11
N VAL A 128 18.41 -11.32 2.34
CA VAL A 128 19.68 -11.93 2.72
C VAL A 128 19.96 -13.07 1.76
N ASP A 129 21.20 -13.17 1.30
CA ASP A 129 21.69 -14.33 0.57
C ASP A 129 23.13 -14.63 0.97
N ILE A 130 23.54 -15.89 0.84
CA ILE A 130 24.90 -16.33 1.11
C ILE A 130 25.83 -16.02 -0.08
N MET A 131 25.26 -15.95 -1.29
CA MET A 131 26.00 -15.64 -2.51
C MET A 131 26.03 -14.14 -2.74
N GLU A 132 27.23 -13.56 -2.82
CA GLU A 132 27.42 -12.13 -3.06
C GLU A 132 26.78 -11.69 -4.39
N GLU A 133 26.89 -12.52 -5.43
CA GLU A 133 26.31 -12.25 -6.74
C GLU A 133 24.78 -12.15 -6.71
N ALA A 134 24.13 -12.96 -5.87
CA ALA A 134 22.68 -12.89 -5.67
C ALA A 134 22.29 -11.56 -5.01
N VAL A 135 23.04 -11.13 -4.00
CA VAL A 135 22.85 -9.83 -3.35
C VAL A 135 23.03 -8.68 -4.35
N GLU A 136 24.03 -8.73 -5.22
CA GLU A 136 24.22 -7.71 -6.26
C GLU A 136 23.07 -7.65 -7.27
N ILE A 137 22.58 -8.81 -7.73
CA ILE A 137 21.43 -8.89 -8.65
C ILE A 137 20.15 -8.36 -7.99
N CYS A 138 19.98 -8.59 -6.69
CA CYS A 138 18.78 -8.23 -5.93
C CYS A 138 18.66 -6.73 -5.62
N LYS A 139 19.71 -5.91 -5.83
CA LYS A 139 19.65 -4.47 -5.52
C LYS A 139 18.61 -3.76 -6.42
N LEU A 140 17.63 -3.14 -5.78
CA LEU A 140 16.51 -2.40 -6.40
C LEU A 140 16.79 -0.90 -6.50
#